data_AF-A0A2N2X1N8-F1
#
_entry.id   AF-A0A2N2X1N8-F1
#
_cell.length_a   1.000
_cell.length_b   1.000
_cell.length_c   1.000
_cell.angle_alpha   90.00
_cell.angle_beta   90.00
_cell.angle_gamma   90.00
#
_symmetry.space_group_name_H-M   'P 1'
#
loop_
_entity.id
_entity.type
_entity.pdbx_description
1 polymer ?
#
loop_
_entity_poly.entity_id
_entity_poly.type
_entity_poly.pdbx_seq_one_letter_code
_entity_poly.pdbx_strand_id
1 'polypeptide(L)' 'MKKALKVFLVATVLTISSVAMAAPTCLRAVINCGDGTGTIAIVCGETTAQIVAEALEIADAVCE' A
#
# COMPACT_ATOMS: atom_id res chain seq x y z
N MET A 1 -12.40 -8.33 19.81
CA MET A 1 -13.25 -8.40 18.60
C MET A 1 -12.31 -8.20 17.41
N LYS A 2 -12.08 -9.23 16.59
CA LYS A 2 -11.11 -9.18 15.49
C LYS A 2 -11.73 -8.39 14.34
N LYS A 3 -11.43 -7.10 14.23
CA LYS A 3 -11.91 -6.23 13.15
C LYS A 3 -11.33 -6.75 11.83
N ALA A 4 -12.19 -6.99 10.84
CA ALA A 4 -11.79 -7.48 9.53
C ALA A 4 -11.23 -6.33 8.69
N LEU A 5 -9.91 -6.18 8.68
CA LEU A 5 -9.18 -5.24 7.83
C LEU A 5 -9.39 -5.63 6.35
N LYS A 6 -9.90 -4.72 5.51
CA LYS A 6 -10.06 -4.94 4.06
C LYS A 6 -9.16 -3.96 3.31
N VAL A 7 -8.02 -4.45 2.83
CA VAL A 7 -7.10 -3.68 1.97
C VAL A 7 -7.53 -3.84 0.52
N PHE A 8 -8.01 -2.75 -0.10
CA PHE A 8 -8.39 -2.73 -1.53
C PHE A 8 -7.26 -2.08 -2.33
N LEU A 9 -6.46 -2.89 -3.00
CA LEU A 9 -5.29 -2.44 -3.76
C LEU A 9 -5.70 -2.14 -5.20
N VAL A 10 -5.87 -0.85 -5.53
CA VAL A 10 -6.18 -0.40 -6.90
C VAL A 10 -4.86 0.00 -7.57
N ALA A 11 -4.31 -0.90 -8.38
CA ALA A 11 -3.07 -0.67 -9.12
C ALA A 11 -3.37 0.05 -10.45
N THR A 12 -3.18 1.37 -10.48
CA THR A 12 -3.21 2.14 -11.73
C THR A 12 -1.81 2.17 -12.32
N VAL A 13 -1.57 1.41 -13.40
CA VAL A 13 -0.26 1.30 -14.07
C VAL A 13 -0.04 2.55 -14.94
N LEU A 14 0.84 3.44 -14.50
CA LEU A 14 1.42 4.51 -15.34
C LEU A 14 2.75 3.99 -15.91
N THR A 15 2.70 3.45 -17.12
CA THR A 15 3.91 3.04 -17.86
C THR A 15 4.67 4.28 -18.34
N ILE A 16 5.77 4.63 -17.67
CA ILE A 16 6.82 5.47 -18.24
C ILE A 16 8.10 4.64 -18.24
N SER A 17 8.46 4.18 -19.43
CA SER A 17 9.66 3.40 -19.73
C SER A 17 10.92 4.25 -19.51
N SER A 18 11.84 3.83 -18.64
CA SER A 18 13.31 3.83 -18.87
C SER A 18 14.08 3.48 -17.60
N VAL A 19 15.22 2.79 -17.80
CA VAL A 19 16.26 2.29 -16.88
C VAL A 19 16.01 0.98 -16.11
N ALA A 20 16.73 -0.05 -16.55
CA ALA A 20 16.90 -1.37 -15.94
C ALA A 20 17.78 -1.29 -14.68
N MET A 21 17.28 -0.67 -13.64
CA MET A 21 17.65 -0.92 -12.26
C MET A 21 16.37 -1.43 -11.59
N ALA A 22 16.46 -2.30 -10.58
CA ALA A 22 15.31 -2.66 -9.76
C ALA A 22 14.84 -1.39 -9.01
N ALA A 23 14.11 -0.51 -9.70
CA ALA A 23 13.61 0.71 -9.13
C ALA A 23 12.43 0.35 -8.24
N PRO A 24 12.40 0.81 -6.98
CA PRO A 24 11.27 0.54 -6.11
C PRO A 24 10.00 1.08 -6.77
N THR A 25 9.01 0.21 -6.93
CA THR A 25 7.70 0.59 -7.45
C THR A 25 6.92 1.19 -6.31
N CYS A 26 6.61 2.48 -6.43
CA CYS A 26 5.77 3.19 -5.47
C CYS A 26 4.32 3.19 -5.92
N LEU A 27 3.42 2.70 -5.07
CA LEU A 27 1.98 2.67 -5.29
C LEU A 27 1.27 3.52 -4.23
N ARG A 28 0.14 4.09 -4.62
CA ARG A 28 -0.75 4.81 -3.70
C ARG A 28 -1.68 3.79 -3.03
N ALA A 29 -1.49 3.54 -1.74
CA ALA A 29 -2.34 2.69 -0.94
C ALA A 29 -3.41 3.52 -0.21
N VAL A 30 -4.66 3.08 -0.30
CA VAL A 30 -5.76 3.65 0.48
C VAL A 30 -6.02 2.71 1.65
N ILE A 31 -5.80 3.20 2.86
CA ILE A 31 -5.94 2.45 4.10
C ILE A 31 -7.25 2.88 4.74
N ASN A 32 -8.13 1.91 5.03
CA ASN A 32 -9.42 2.14 5.68
C ASN A 32 -9.57 1.21 6.88
N CYS A 33 -9.77 1.80 8.06
CA CYS A 33 -9.82 1.09 9.35
C CYS A 33 -11.19 0.45 9.65
N GLY A 34 -12.19 0.66 8.78
CA GLY A 34 -13.52 0.07 8.91
C GLY A 34 -14.48 0.81 9.84
N ASP A 35 -14.04 1.89 10.49
CA ASP A 35 -14.84 2.80 11.33
C ASP A 35 -15.06 4.18 10.68
N GLY A 36 -14.74 4.31 9.40
CA GLY A 36 -14.80 5.56 8.65
C GLY A 36 -13.52 6.40 8.77
N THR A 37 -12.53 5.96 9.54
CA THR A 37 -11.19 6.55 9.59
C THR A 37 -10.23 5.81 8.65
N GLY A 38 -9.12 6.48 8.31
CA GLY A 38 -8.13 5.96 7.39
C GLY A 38 -7.23 7.04 6.83
N THR A 39 -6.27 6.62 6.01
CA THR A 39 -5.33 7.52 5.35
C THR A 39 -5.00 7.05 3.95
N ILE A 40 -4.31 7.90 3.21
CA ILE A 40 -3.76 7.59 1.90
C ILE A 40 -2.26 7.71 2.02
N ALA A 41 -1.56 6.61 1.80
CA ALA A 41 -0.11 6.52 1.89
C ALA A 41 0.51 6.16 0.54
N ILE A 42 1.78 6.50 0.38
CA ILE A 42 2.60 5.99 -0.72
C ILE A 42 3.48 4.88 -0.13
N VAL A 43 3.40 3.70 -0.73
CA VAL A 43 4.17 2.51 -0.34
C VAL A 43 5.08 2.11 -1.49
N CYS A 44 6.34 1.81 -1.21
CA CYS A 44 7.39 1.59 -2.19
C CYS A 44 8.11 0.27 -1.95
N GLY A 45 8.21 -0.57 -2.97
CA GLY A 45 8.94 -1.82 -2.86
C GLY A 45 9.42 -2.35 -4.19
N GLU A 46 10.44 -3.19 -4.16
CA GLU A 46 10.98 -3.86 -5.36
C GLU A 46 10.11 -5.05 -5.76
N THR A 47 9.35 -5.61 -4.81
CA THR A 47 8.42 -6.71 -5.04
C THR A 47 7.04 -6.39 -4.48
N THR A 48 6.01 -7.03 -5.03
CA THR A 48 4.64 -6.92 -4.50
C THR A 48 4.56 -7.31 -3.02
N ALA A 49 5.36 -8.28 -2.58
CA ALA A 49 5.40 -8.70 -1.19
C ALA A 49 5.91 -7.57 -0.26
N GLN A 50 6.96 -6.85 -0.66
CA GLN A 50 7.46 -5.70 0.09
C GLN A 50 6.44 -4.56 0.14
N ILE A 51 5.81 -4.25 -1.00
CA ILE A 51 4.77 -3.20 -1.07
C ILE A 51 3.59 -3.53 -0.14
N VAL A 52 3.16 -4.80 -0.13
CA VAL A 52 2.08 -5.25 0.75
C VAL A 52 2.51 -5.23 2.22
N ALA A 53 3.74 -5.63 2.53
CA ALA A 53 4.26 -5.58 3.89
C ALA A 53 4.29 -4.15 4.44
N GLU A 54 4.82 -3.19 3.66
CA GLU A 54 4.84 -1.78 4.06
C GLU A 54 3.41 -1.21 4.20
N ALA A 55 2.49 -1.56 3.28
CA ALA A 55 1.10 -1.15 3.40
C ALA A 55 0.43 -1.69 4.68
N LEU A 56 0.78 -2.90 5.11
CA LEU A 56 0.29 -3.49 6.36
C LEU A 56 0.89 -2.82 7.59
N GLU A 57 2.19 -2.51 7.58
CA GLU A 57 2.84 -1.77 8.68
C GLU A 57 2.21 -0.38 8.89
N ILE A 58 1.93 0.34 7.80
CA ILE A 58 1.24 1.63 7.88
C ILE A 58 -0.21 1.43 8.33
N ALA A 59 -0.89 0.38 7.86
CA ALA A 59 -2.25 0.10 8.27
C ALA A 59 -2.35 -0.20 9.76
N ASP A 60 -1.43 -0.96 10.32
CA ASP A 60 -1.36 -1.21 11.76
C ASP A 60 -1.11 0.12 12.51
N ALA A 61 -0.11 0.91 12.12
CA ALA A 61 0.19 2.18 12.78
C ALA A 61 -0.97 3.20 12.75
N VAL A 62 -1.84 3.16 11.73
CA VAL A 62 -2.95 4.10 11.55
C VAL A 62 -4.25 3.58 12.17
N CYS A 63 -4.47 2.26 12.13
CA CYS A 63 -5.73 1.65 12.54
C CYS A 63 -5.68 0.96 13.92
N GLU A 64 -4.55 1.05 14.62
CA GLU A 64 -4.38 0.66 16.04
C GLU A 64 -5.31 1.43 17.00
#